data_AF-A0A2N5ZB82-F1
#
_entry.id   AF-A0A2N5ZB82-F1
#
_cell.length_a   1.000
_cell.length_b   1.000
_cell.length_c   1.000
_cell.angle_alpha   90.00
_cell.angle_beta   90.00
_cell.angle_gamma   90.00
#
_symmetry.space_group_name_H-M   'P 1'
#
loop_
_entity.id
_entity.type
_entity.pdbx_description
1 polymer ?
#
loop_
_entity_poly.entity_id
_entity_poly.type
_entity_poly.pdbx_seq_one_letter_code
_entity_poly.pdbx_strand_id
1 'polypeptide(L)'
;MKKLVILISIISVIIGCSSGPKPSEPDYLPPIKAEIPAELQDNQDIVEYINTTTDVLNDVSRELEDLYVKIEPYADIPESEISTMDKLRISKYAIQFTAEMAKLGAKMAMMKETYHLMSEDLSSEEEQALMVINETFLKRIQQLNDKYKDLDNFNIEVSEENEVDTDTIEE
;
A
#
# COMPACT_ATOMS: atom_id res chain seq x y z
N MET A 1 40.86 34.75 -47.72
CA MET A 1 39.46 34.29 -47.90
C MET A 1 39.27 33.08 -47.00
N LYS A 2 38.77 33.33 -45.79
CA LYS A 2 37.43 32.95 -45.30
C LYS A 2 37.31 31.44 -45.01
N LYS A 3 37.33 31.18 -43.70
CA LYS A 3 37.10 29.94 -42.96
C LYS A 3 35.90 29.16 -43.49
N LEU A 4 36.02 27.84 -43.61
CA LEU A 4 34.87 26.92 -43.56
C LEU A 4 35.28 25.62 -42.86
N VAL A 5 35.54 25.75 -41.55
CA VAL A 5 35.39 24.66 -40.61
C VAL A 5 33.88 24.55 -40.36
N ILE A 6 33.30 23.37 -40.56
CA ILE A 6 32.09 22.82 -39.91
C ILE A 6 31.82 21.50 -40.66
N LEU A 7 32.41 20.40 -40.18
CA LEU A 7 31.86 19.07 -40.43
C LEU A 7 31.14 18.68 -39.16
N ILE A 8 29.82 18.69 -39.28
CA ILE A 8 28.83 18.57 -38.24
C ILE A 8 28.93 17.18 -37.62
N SER A 9 29.53 17.09 -36.44
CA SER A 9 29.37 15.98 -35.52
C SER A 9 28.02 16.17 -34.82
N ILE A 10 26.93 15.67 -35.42
CA ILE A 10 25.68 15.43 -34.69
C ILE A 10 25.89 14.16 -33.87
N ILE A 11 26.55 14.34 -32.73
CA ILE A 11 26.39 13.48 -31.57
C ILE A 11 25.01 13.85 -31.02
N SER A 12 23.96 13.19 -31.53
CA SER A 12 22.67 13.13 -30.84
C SER A 12 22.83 12.19 -29.65
N VAL A 13 23.54 12.67 -28.61
CA VAL A 13 23.34 12.21 -27.26
C VAL A 13 21.96 12.73 -26.88
N ILE A 14 20.95 11.90 -27.17
CA ILE A 14 19.68 11.99 -26.48
C ILE A 14 20.02 11.65 -25.03
N ILE A 15 20.35 12.69 -24.27
CA ILE A 15 20.25 12.68 -22.83
C ILE A 15 18.78 12.36 -22.59
N GLY A 16 18.48 11.07 -22.43
CA GLY A 16 17.26 10.64 -21.78
C GLY A 16 17.30 11.17 -20.37
N CYS A 17 16.95 12.45 -20.20
CA CYS A 17 16.40 12.95 -18.98
C CYS A 17 15.09 12.18 -18.81
N SER A 18 15.18 11.03 -18.15
CA SER A 18 14.05 10.39 -17.49
C SER A 18 13.59 11.35 -16.40
N SER A 19 12.85 12.38 -16.79
CA SER A 19 12.08 13.25 -15.91
C SER A 19 10.74 12.57 -15.68
N GLY A 20 10.78 11.39 -15.04
CA GLY A 20 9.57 10.87 -14.41
C GLY A 20 9.10 11.87 -13.36
N PRO A 21 7.79 11.94 -13.09
CA PRO A 21 7.26 12.76 -12.01
C PRO A 21 7.96 12.38 -10.70
N LYS A 22 8.48 13.38 -9.98
CA LYS A 22 9.13 13.16 -8.69
C LYS A 22 8.05 12.83 -7.65
N PRO A 23 8.23 11.79 -6.82
CA PRO A 23 7.35 11.56 -5.70
C PRO A 23 7.33 12.77 -4.76
N SER A 24 6.17 13.02 -4.17
CA SER A 24 6.04 13.94 -3.03
C SER A 24 6.88 13.44 -1.85
N GLU A 25 7.16 14.32 -0.87
CA GLU A 25 7.71 13.82 0.40
C GLU A 25 6.65 12.94 1.08
N PRO A 26 7.02 11.70 1.46
CA PRO A 26 6.08 10.77 2.06
C PRO A 26 5.50 11.31 3.39
N ASP A 27 4.21 11.59 3.43
CA ASP A 27 3.48 11.89 4.67
C ASP A 27 3.04 10.57 5.34
N TYR A 28 3.96 9.87 6.00
CA TYR A 28 3.66 8.56 6.59
C TYR A 28 2.95 8.67 7.94
N LEU A 29 2.01 7.76 8.20
CA LEU A 29 1.43 7.58 9.51
C LEU A 29 2.55 7.16 10.48
N PRO A 30 2.67 7.83 11.64
CA PRO A 30 3.68 7.44 12.61
C PRO A 30 3.42 5.99 13.06
N PRO A 31 4.44 5.18 13.38
CA PRO A 31 4.22 3.83 13.88
C PRO A 31 3.39 3.86 15.17
N ILE A 32 2.44 2.93 15.31
CA ILE A 32 1.79 2.70 16.61
C ILE A 32 2.79 2.11 17.59
N LYS A 33 2.64 2.50 18.85
CA LYS A 33 3.29 1.87 20.00
C LYS A 33 2.19 1.44 20.94
N ALA A 34 1.94 0.14 21.05
CA ALA A 34 1.07 -0.39 22.08
C ALA A 34 1.88 -0.54 23.37
N GLU A 35 1.58 0.28 24.37
CA GLU A 35 2.12 0.09 25.71
C GLU A 35 1.34 -1.04 26.37
N ILE A 36 2.03 -2.06 26.87
CA ILE A 36 1.38 -3.19 27.57
C ILE A 36 1.02 -2.74 28.99
N PRO A 37 -0.29 -2.65 29.32
CA PRO A 37 -0.76 -2.30 30.67
C PRO A 37 -0.22 -3.28 31.71
N ALA A 38 0.01 -2.81 32.93
CA ALA A 38 0.59 -3.63 34.01
C ALA A 38 -0.26 -4.88 34.29
N GLU A 39 -1.57 -4.74 34.15
CA GLU A 39 -2.59 -5.76 34.32
C GLU A 39 -2.40 -6.93 33.34
N LEU A 40 -1.80 -6.70 32.17
CA LEU A 40 -1.62 -7.71 31.12
C LEU A 40 -0.21 -8.32 31.09
N GLN A 41 0.75 -7.78 31.85
CA GLN A 41 2.17 -8.14 31.73
C GLN A 41 2.47 -9.60 32.09
N ASP A 42 1.70 -10.17 33.00
CA ASP A 42 1.88 -11.55 33.44
C ASP A 42 1.24 -12.57 32.49
N ASN A 43 0.38 -12.13 31.57
CA ASN A 43 -0.24 -12.98 30.56
C ASN A 43 0.57 -12.97 29.25
N GLN A 44 1.46 -13.94 29.10
CA GLN A 44 2.39 -14.02 27.97
C GLN A 44 1.69 -14.12 26.60
N ASP A 45 0.55 -14.82 26.53
CA ASP A 45 -0.20 -14.98 25.27
C ASP A 45 -0.77 -13.63 24.81
N ILE A 46 -1.27 -12.81 25.75
CA ILE A 46 -1.75 -11.46 25.47
C ILE A 46 -0.58 -10.53 25.10
N VAL A 47 0.53 -10.61 25.81
CA VAL A 47 1.74 -9.84 25.50
C VAL A 47 2.21 -10.13 24.07
N GLU A 48 2.27 -11.40 23.67
CA GLU A 48 2.64 -11.82 22.33
C GLU A 48 1.64 -11.32 21.28
N TYR A 49 0.34 -11.42 21.56
CA TYR A 49 -0.72 -10.89 20.70
C TYR A 49 -0.56 -9.39 20.46
N ILE A 50 -0.33 -8.60 21.52
CA ILE A 50 -0.19 -7.14 21.45
C ILE A 50 1.04 -6.77 20.61
N ASN A 51 2.19 -7.39 20.88
CA ASN A 51 3.44 -7.11 20.16
C ASN A 51 3.32 -7.49 18.68
N THR A 52 2.89 -8.72 18.40
CA THR A 52 2.76 -9.23 17.03
C THR A 52 1.76 -8.41 16.22
N THR A 53 0.65 -8.01 16.83
CA THR A 53 -0.36 -7.19 16.14
C THR A 53 0.14 -5.76 15.91
N THR A 54 0.90 -5.20 16.86
CA THR A 54 1.57 -3.90 16.71
C THR A 54 2.54 -3.90 15.53
N ASP A 55 3.41 -4.90 15.46
CA ASP A 55 4.42 -5.01 14.39
C ASP A 55 3.75 -5.18 13.03
N VAL A 56 2.80 -6.11 12.92
CA VAL A 56 2.08 -6.35 11.66
C VAL A 56 1.33 -5.12 11.18
N LEU A 57 0.66 -4.37 12.06
CA LEU A 57 -0.05 -3.15 11.66
C LEU A 57 0.91 -2.04 11.22
N ASN A 58 2.08 -1.95 11.84
CA ASN A 58 3.13 -1.01 11.43
C ASN A 58 3.72 -1.37 10.07
N ASP A 59 3.98 -2.66 9.83
CA ASP A 59 4.52 -3.16 8.57
C ASP A 59 3.52 -2.94 7.43
N VAL A 60 2.26 -3.33 7.62
CA VAL A 60 1.20 -3.13 6.61
C VAL A 60 0.97 -1.64 6.34
N SER A 61 0.97 -0.78 7.38
CA SER A 61 0.89 0.67 7.20
C SER A 61 2.00 1.18 6.28
N ARG A 62 3.25 0.77 6.55
CA ARG A 62 4.40 1.18 5.77
C ARG A 62 4.34 0.66 4.34
N GLU A 63 3.97 -0.61 4.13
CA GLU A 63 3.90 -1.20 2.80
C GLU A 63 2.84 -0.52 1.92
N LEU A 64 1.66 -0.23 2.49
CA LEU A 64 0.61 0.54 1.81
C LEU A 64 1.10 1.95 1.44
N GLU A 65 1.80 2.60 2.35
CA GLU A 65 2.36 3.94 2.17
C GLU A 65 3.46 3.98 1.09
N ASP A 66 4.36 3.00 1.10
CA ASP A 66 5.40 2.83 0.08
C ASP A 66 4.82 2.55 -1.32
N LEU A 67 3.70 1.85 -1.39
CA LEU A 67 2.99 1.58 -2.64
C LEU A 67 2.25 2.81 -3.13
N TYR A 68 1.58 3.53 -2.22
CA TYR A 68 0.88 4.77 -2.56
C TYR A 68 1.82 5.82 -3.15
N VAL A 69 2.99 6.06 -2.54
CA VAL A 69 4.00 7.01 -3.05
C VAL A 69 4.51 6.64 -4.46
N LYS A 70 4.44 5.36 -4.84
CA LYS A 70 4.80 4.90 -6.19
C LYS A 70 3.68 5.12 -7.22
N ILE A 71 2.42 5.20 -6.77
CA ILE A 71 1.23 5.35 -7.62
C ILE A 71 0.84 6.83 -7.75
N GLU A 72 0.90 7.58 -6.65
CA GLU A 72 0.51 9.00 -6.55
C GLU A 72 1.07 9.88 -7.70
N PRO A 73 2.33 9.74 -8.14
CA PRO A 73 2.88 10.60 -9.21
C PRO A 73 2.16 10.48 -10.56
N TYR A 74 1.34 9.43 -10.73
CA TYR A 74 0.57 9.18 -11.94
C TYR A 74 -0.91 9.56 -11.80
N ALA A 75 -1.38 9.97 -10.63
CA ALA A 75 -2.78 10.30 -10.36
C ALA A 75 -3.32 11.44 -11.24
N ASP A 76 -2.48 12.45 -11.47
CA ASP A 76 -2.84 13.67 -12.21
C ASP A 76 -2.35 13.68 -13.66
N ILE A 77 -1.72 12.60 -14.12
CA ILE A 77 -1.24 12.49 -15.51
C ILE A 77 -2.36 11.92 -16.38
N PRO A 78 -2.75 12.58 -17.48
CA PRO A 78 -3.72 12.02 -18.41
C PRO A 78 -3.27 10.64 -18.91
N GLU A 79 -4.17 9.67 -18.97
CA GLU A 79 -3.83 8.28 -19.33
C GLU A 79 -3.14 8.15 -20.70
N SER A 80 -3.42 9.06 -21.63
CA SER A 80 -2.78 9.15 -22.95
C SER A 80 -1.32 9.59 -22.91
N GLU A 81 -0.89 10.22 -21.82
CA GLU A 81 0.48 10.69 -21.58
C GLU A 81 1.30 9.68 -20.78
N ILE A 82 0.66 8.67 -20.18
CA ILE A 82 1.32 7.59 -19.44
C ILE A 82 1.88 6.56 -20.43
N SER A 83 3.19 6.31 -20.36
CA SER A 83 3.84 5.31 -21.20
C SER A 83 3.31 3.90 -20.89
N THR A 84 3.30 3.00 -21.87
CA THR A 84 2.90 1.59 -21.67
C THR A 84 3.65 0.92 -20.52
N MET A 85 4.94 1.23 -20.35
CA MET A 85 5.76 0.69 -19.27
C MET A 85 5.32 1.22 -17.90
N ASP A 86 4.94 2.49 -17.82
CA ASP A 86 4.44 3.08 -16.58
C ASP A 86 3.05 2.56 -16.25
N LYS A 87 2.17 2.34 -17.25
CA LYS A 87 0.90 1.64 -17.05
C LYS A 87 1.11 0.26 -16.42
N LEU A 88 2.04 -0.54 -16.94
CA LEU A 88 2.39 -1.85 -16.37
C LEU A 88 2.92 -1.76 -14.92
N ARG A 89 3.72 -0.73 -14.61
CA ARG A 89 4.21 -0.50 -13.24
C ARG A 89 3.07 -0.12 -12.30
N ILE A 90 2.20 0.81 -12.72
CA ILE A 90 1.02 1.22 -11.96
C ILE A 90 0.14 -0.01 -11.68
N SER A 91 -0.17 -0.82 -12.69
CA SER A 91 -0.95 -2.06 -12.50
C SER A 91 -0.29 -3.01 -11.52
N LYS A 92 1.03 -3.20 -11.60
CA LYS A 92 1.77 -4.01 -10.62
C LYS A 92 1.64 -3.47 -9.20
N TYR A 93 1.81 -2.16 -9.00
CA TYR A 93 1.69 -1.54 -7.68
C TYR A 93 0.26 -1.57 -7.15
N ALA A 94 -0.74 -1.40 -8.02
CA ALA A 94 -2.15 -1.53 -7.64
C ALA A 94 -2.48 -2.96 -7.18
N ILE A 95 -2.00 -4.00 -7.88
CA ILE A 95 -2.16 -5.39 -7.45
C ILE A 95 -1.49 -5.62 -6.09
N GLN A 96 -0.27 -5.10 -5.89
CA GLN A 96 0.42 -5.19 -4.60
C GLN A 96 -0.37 -4.47 -3.50
N PHE A 97 -0.92 -3.29 -3.79
CA PHE A 97 -1.71 -2.50 -2.84
C PHE A 97 -2.96 -3.26 -2.41
N THR A 98 -3.71 -3.83 -3.37
CA THR A 98 -4.88 -4.66 -3.09
C THR A 98 -4.52 -5.90 -2.27
N ALA A 99 -3.37 -6.53 -2.54
CA ALA A 99 -2.90 -7.66 -1.75
C ALA A 99 -2.60 -7.26 -0.29
N GLU A 100 -1.96 -6.11 -0.06
CA GLU A 100 -1.72 -5.62 1.31
C GLU A 100 -3.01 -5.22 2.04
N MET A 101 -3.96 -4.60 1.34
CA MET A 101 -5.30 -4.34 1.88
C MET A 101 -6.04 -5.62 2.25
N ALA A 102 -5.91 -6.68 1.44
CA ALA A 102 -6.48 -7.98 1.75
C ALA A 102 -5.83 -8.63 3.00
N LYS A 103 -4.50 -8.52 3.16
CA LYS A 103 -3.82 -8.95 4.38
C LYS A 103 -4.30 -8.17 5.61
N LEU A 104 -4.50 -6.86 5.48
CA LEU A 104 -5.08 -6.02 6.54
C LEU A 104 -6.47 -6.51 6.95
N GLY A 105 -7.34 -6.79 5.98
CA GLY A 105 -8.68 -7.33 6.22
C GLY A 105 -8.65 -8.70 6.92
N ALA A 106 -7.77 -9.61 6.48
CA ALA A 106 -7.57 -10.90 7.13
C ALA A 106 -7.08 -10.74 8.58
N LYS A 107 -6.13 -9.82 8.82
CA LYS A 107 -5.63 -9.54 10.17
C LYS A 107 -6.72 -8.98 11.08
N MET A 108 -7.59 -8.12 10.56
CA MET A 108 -8.74 -7.60 11.31
C MET A 108 -9.71 -8.71 11.72
N ALA A 109 -9.98 -9.67 10.82
CA ALA A 109 -10.81 -10.83 11.13
C ALA A 109 -10.17 -11.71 12.22
N MET A 110 -8.87 -12.00 12.10
CA MET A 110 -8.13 -12.76 13.10
C MET A 110 -8.11 -12.04 14.45
N MET A 111 -7.86 -10.74 14.50
CA MET A 111 -7.86 -9.97 15.75
C MET A 111 -9.20 -10.06 16.47
N LYS A 112 -10.32 -9.99 15.73
CA LYS A 112 -11.66 -10.10 16.33
C LYS A 112 -11.89 -11.47 16.96
N GLU A 113 -11.45 -12.54 16.29
CA GLU A 113 -11.54 -13.91 16.80
C GLU A 113 -10.61 -14.12 18.01
N THR A 114 -9.34 -13.73 17.88
CA THR A 114 -8.34 -13.86 18.94
C THR A 114 -8.71 -13.04 20.18
N TYR A 115 -9.22 -11.82 20.02
CA TYR A 115 -9.74 -11.01 21.12
C TYR A 115 -10.87 -11.74 21.86
N HIS A 116 -11.83 -12.30 21.13
CA HIS A 116 -12.95 -13.01 21.75
C HIS A 116 -12.47 -14.21 22.56
N LEU A 117 -11.59 -15.04 21.98
CA LEU A 117 -11.01 -16.20 22.66
C LEU A 117 -10.20 -15.80 23.90
N MET A 118 -9.39 -14.75 23.82
CA MET A 118 -8.60 -14.29 24.96
C MET A 118 -9.46 -13.68 26.05
N SER A 119 -10.59 -13.04 25.71
CA SER A 119 -11.45 -12.36 26.68
C SER A 119 -12.24 -13.29 27.61
N GLU A 120 -12.40 -14.57 27.27
CA GLU A 120 -13.26 -15.50 28.04
C GLU A 120 -12.70 -15.83 29.43
N ASP A 121 -11.37 -15.81 29.60
CA ASP A 121 -10.69 -16.23 30.83
C ASP A 121 -10.06 -15.06 31.61
N LEU A 122 -10.31 -13.81 31.20
CA LEU A 122 -9.72 -12.63 31.84
C LEU A 122 -10.54 -12.14 33.03
N SER A 123 -9.83 -11.58 34.01
CA SER A 123 -10.46 -10.71 34.99
C SER A 123 -11.04 -9.46 34.33
N SER A 124 -12.00 -8.80 34.98
CA SER A 124 -12.59 -7.57 34.43
C SER A 124 -11.57 -6.45 34.21
N GLU A 125 -10.50 -6.41 35.02
CA GLU A 125 -9.43 -5.43 34.90
C GLU A 125 -8.55 -5.73 33.67
N GLU A 126 -8.17 -7.00 33.47
CA GLU A 126 -7.45 -7.44 32.27
C GLU A 126 -8.28 -7.26 31.00
N GLU A 127 -9.57 -7.60 31.03
CA GLU A 127 -10.47 -7.43 29.89
C GLU A 127 -10.56 -5.95 29.46
N GLN A 128 -10.72 -5.02 30.42
CA GLN A 128 -10.74 -3.58 30.13
C GLN A 128 -9.40 -3.09 29.58
N ALA A 129 -8.28 -3.56 30.13
CA ALA A 129 -6.95 -3.23 29.63
C ALA A 129 -6.77 -3.72 28.18
N LEU A 130 -7.19 -4.95 27.88
CA LEU A 130 -7.12 -5.52 26.54
C LEU A 130 -8.04 -4.79 25.55
N MET A 131 -9.22 -4.35 25.99
CA MET A 131 -10.16 -3.57 25.19
C MET A 131 -9.53 -2.25 24.71
N VAL A 132 -8.85 -1.51 25.58
CA VAL A 132 -8.16 -0.25 25.22
C VAL A 132 -7.07 -0.48 24.16
N ILE A 133 -6.34 -1.59 24.26
CA ILE A 133 -5.34 -1.96 23.26
C ILE A 133 -6.01 -2.30 21.92
N ASN A 134 -7.11 -3.07 21.96
CA ASN A 134 -7.86 -3.40 20.76
C ASN A 134 -8.46 -2.17 20.06
N GLU A 135 -9.00 -1.22 20.83
CA GLU A 135 -9.46 0.08 20.31
C GLU A 135 -8.33 0.86 19.62
N THR A 136 -7.12 0.82 20.17
CA THR A 136 -5.93 1.43 19.56
C THR A 136 -5.64 0.82 18.19
N PHE A 137 -5.71 -0.51 18.08
CA PHE A 137 -5.52 -1.20 16.81
C PHE A 137 -6.62 -0.90 15.79
N LEU A 138 -7.89 -0.94 16.20
CA LEU A 138 -9.01 -0.59 15.34
C LEU A 138 -8.92 0.85 14.83
N LYS A 139 -8.48 1.79 15.69
CA LYS A 139 -8.24 3.17 15.29
C LYS A 139 -7.16 3.28 14.22
N ARG A 140 -6.07 2.51 14.31
CA ARG A 140 -5.03 2.47 13.26
C ARG A 140 -5.60 1.95 11.93
N ILE A 141 -6.37 0.87 11.97
CA ILE A 141 -7.02 0.33 10.77
C ILE A 141 -7.94 1.38 10.14
N GLN A 142 -8.73 2.09 10.96
CA GLN A 142 -9.59 3.17 10.49
C GLN A 142 -8.78 4.33 9.89
N GLN A 143 -7.67 4.73 10.50
CA GLN A 143 -6.78 5.77 9.94
C GLN A 143 -6.24 5.40 8.56
N LEU A 144 -5.85 4.13 8.36
CA LEU A 144 -5.41 3.63 7.06
C LEU A 144 -6.56 3.67 6.05
N ASN A 145 -7.73 3.17 6.44
CA ASN A 145 -8.90 3.19 5.57
C ASN A 145 -9.31 4.62 5.18
N ASP A 146 -9.36 5.54 6.13
CA ASP A 146 -9.74 6.94 5.91
C ASP A 146 -8.74 7.66 4.99
N LYS A 147 -7.45 7.34 5.09
CA LYS A 147 -6.39 7.91 4.26
C LYS A 147 -6.49 7.45 2.80
N TYR A 148 -6.97 6.23 2.58
CA TYR A 148 -6.97 5.58 1.26
C TYR A 148 -8.35 5.35 0.63
N LYS A 149 -9.43 5.75 1.31
CA LYS A 149 -10.82 5.60 0.82
C LYS A 149 -11.06 6.22 -0.56
N ASP A 150 -10.32 7.27 -0.92
CA ASP A 150 -10.54 8.00 -2.17
C ASP A 150 -9.81 7.35 -3.36
N LEU A 151 -9.07 6.25 -3.13
CA LEU A 151 -8.47 5.45 -4.20
C LEU A 151 -9.49 4.72 -5.07
N ASP A 152 -10.74 4.59 -4.65
CA ASP A 152 -11.83 4.06 -5.48
C ASP A 152 -12.04 4.88 -6.78
N ASN A 153 -11.53 6.12 -6.83
CA ASN A 153 -11.56 6.95 -8.03
C ASN A 153 -10.40 6.69 -9.02
N PHE A 154 -9.46 5.78 -8.71
CA PHE A 154 -8.49 5.29 -9.69
C PHE A 154 -9.18 4.32 -10.66
N ASN A 155 -9.95 4.88 -11.59
CA ASN A 155 -10.47 4.15 -12.74
C ASN A 155 -9.30 3.86 -13.69
N ILE A 156 -8.60 2.75 -13.45
CA ILE A 156 -7.80 2.12 -14.49
C ILE A 156 -8.81 1.32 -15.31
N GLU A 157 -9.33 1.93 -16.38
CA GLU A 157 -10.02 1.16 -17.41
C GLU A 157 -9.00 0.17 -17.96
N VAL A 158 -9.08 -1.07 -17.50
CA VAL A 158 -8.37 -2.18 -18.14
C VAL A 158 -9.09 -2.34 -19.46
N SER A 159 -8.54 -1.75 -20.53
CA SER A 159 -9.06 -1.93 -21.88
C SER A 159 -9.05 -3.44 -22.17
N GLU A 160 -10.23 -4.06 -22.19
CA GLU A 160 -10.46 -5.41 -22.71
C GLU A 160 -10.30 -5.40 -24.24
N GLU A 161 -9.12 -5.05 -24.75
CA GLU A 161 -8.76 -5.34 -26.14
C GLU A 161 -7.96 -6.63 -26.16
N ASN A 162 -8.68 -7.76 -26.24
CA ASN A 162 -8.27 -8.97 -26.93
C ASN A 162 -9.46 -9.94 -27.00
N GLU A 163 -10.51 -9.56 -27.74
CA GLU A 163 -11.32 -10.58 -28.41
C GLU A 163 -10.43 -11.25 -29.46
N VAL A 164 -9.89 -12.41 -29.10
CA VAL A 164 -9.28 -13.32 -30.06
C VAL A 164 -10.44 -13.89 -30.88
N ASP A 165 -10.61 -13.37 -32.08
CA ASP A 165 -11.53 -13.89 -33.09
C ASP A 165 -11.08 -15.32 -33.46
N THR A 166 -11.79 -16.32 -32.94
CA THR A 166 -11.49 -17.75 -33.17
C THR A 166 -12.18 -18.32 -34.40
N ASP A 167 -12.72 -17.50 -35.30
CA ASP A 167 -13.33 -17.99 -36.54
C ASP A 167 -12.33 -18.02 -37.71
N THR A 168 -11.29 -18.86 -37.62
CA THR A 168 -10.62 -19.37 -38.83
C THR A 168 -9.89 -20.70 -38.58
N ILE A 169 -10.63 -21.79 -38.37
CA ILE A 169 -10.13 -23.14 -38.73
C ILE A 169 -11.29 -23.93 -39.35
N GLU A 170 -11.53 -23.70 -40.65
CA GLU A 170 -12.09 -24.72 -41.54
C GLU A 170 -10.95 -25.18 -42.47
N GLU A 171 -10.47 -26.41 -42.25
CA GLU A 171 -9.99 -27.32 -43.31
C GLU A 171 -10.59 -28.70 -43.08
#